data_AF-R6ANE6-F1
#
_entry.id   AF-R6ANE6-F1
#
_cell.length_a   1.000
_cell.length_b   1.000
_cell.length_c   1.000
_cell.angle_alpha   90.00
_cell.angle_beta   90.00
_cell.angle_gamma   90.00
#
_symmetry.space_group_name_H-M   'P 1'
#
loop_
_entity.id
_entity.type
_entity.pdbx_description
1 polymer ?
#
loop_
_entity_poly.entity_id
_entity_poly.type
_entity_poly.pdbx_seq_one_letter_code
_entity_poly.pdbx_strand_id
1 'polypeptide(L)'
;MFTFYKNSQKGQDLVEYALMLAIIIGIGWGIYSQTGVADSIKNVFGNASSLMETAKKNTGTFDMKPVLDRIKEIQTGYPGHGYGIDYGRGLIQSGWLTNGDEEDSTIGKLGATMWTFYNGENKGKPGLESGVLYWTTEDLDSVTLKKDANDKGSGWSKETVLSYRYDKKNGYSVIENRVWLNQPGSDGKNHNGLAQLPYEYGKPKGNVLGSYSTYEEAQEAYKKAKADHEGQYIY
;
A
#
# COMPACT_ATOMS: atom_id res chain seq x y z
N MET A 1 26.96 -77.98 -21.79
CA MET A 1 25.97 -77.09 -21.16
C MET A 1 26.64 -76.43 -19.97
N PHE A 2 27.04 -75.17 -20.10
CA PHE A 2 27.36 -74.30 -18.96
C PHE A 2 26.84 -72.91 -19.31
N THR A 3 25.71 -72.58 -18.70
CA THR A 3 25.07 -71.27 -18.77
C THR A 3 25.85 -70.32 -17.87
N PHE A 4 26.46 -69.28 -18.43
CA PHE A 4 26.94 -68.15 -17.64
C PHE A 4 25.86 -67.07 -17.57
N TYR A 5 25.38 -66.87 -16.36
CA TYR A 5 24.40 -65.87 -15.96
C TYR A 5 25.00 -64.47 -16.10
N LYS A 6 24.18 -63.58 -16.65
CA LYS A 6 24.36 -62.12 -16.78
C LYS A 6 24.57 -61.49 -15.39
N ASN A 7 25.60 -60.64 -15.22
CA ASN A 7 25.68 -59.63 -14.16
C ASN A 7 26.79 -58.61 -14.44
N SER A 8 26.43 -57.44 -15.00
CA SER A 8 26.84 -56.12 -14.49
C SER A 8 26.23 -54.98 -15.33
N GLN A 9 24.90 -54.91 -15.36
CA GLN A 9 24.12 -53.84 -16.00
C GLN A 9 24.06 -52.52 -15.17
N LYS A 10 24.77 -52.40 -14.04
CA LYS A 10 24.58 -51.29 -13.09
C LYS A 10 25.49 -50.07 -13.30
N GLY A 11 26.62 -50.20 -13.99
CA GLY A 11 27.57 -49.09 -14.23
C GLY A 11 27.48 -48.46 -15.61
N GLN A 12 26.90 -49.17 -16.58
CA GLN A 12 26.82 -48.71 -17.97
C GLN A 12 25.68 -47.69 -18.17
N ASP A 13 24.56 -47.89 -17.48
CA ASP A 13 23.41 -46.98 -17.48
C ASP A 13 23.82 -45.56 -17.01
N LEU A 14 24.60 -45.46 -15.94
CA LEU A 14 24.99 -44.17 -15.34
C LEU A 14 25.98 -43.39 -16.21
N VAL A 15 26.87 -44.10 -16.92
CA VAL A 15 27.78 -43.50 -17.93
C VAL A 15 27.00 -43.02 -19.14
N GLU A 16 25.99 -43.78 -19.58
CA GLU A 16 25.15 -43.43 -20.72
C GLU A 16 24.25 -42.20 -20.42
N TYR A 17 23.72 -42.10 -19.20
CA TYR A 17 23.02 -40.91 -18.71
C TYR A 17 23.94 -39.69 -18.58
N ALA A 18 25.17 -39.86 -18.07
CA ALA A 18 26.14 -38.77 -17.99
C ALA A 18 26.57 -38.27 -19.38
N LEU A 19 26.70 -39.19 -20.34
CA LEU A 19 27.03 -38.86 -21.73
C LEU A 19 25.88 -38.12 -22.43
N MET A 20 24.64 -38.58 -22.26
CA MET A 20 23.46 -37.84 -22.74
C MET A 20 23.36 -36.45 -22.12
N LEU A 21 23.60 -36.32 -20.82
CA LEU A 21 23.58 -35.03 -20.14
C LEU A 21 24.68 -34.09 -20.67
N ALA A 22 25.89 -34.60 -20.90
CA ALA A 22 26.99 -33.83 -21.48
C ALA A 22 26.67 -33.37 -22.92
N ILE A 23 26.00 -34.20 -23.72
CA ILE A 23 25.54 -33.85 -25.07
C ILE A 23 24.44 -32.77 -24.99
N ILE A 24 23.47 -32.91 -24.08
CA ILE A 24 22.39 -31.92 -23.89
C ILE A 24 22.97 -30.57 -23.45
N ILE A 25 23.94 -30.57 -22.51
CA ILE A 25 24.62 -29.35 -22.05
C ILE A 25 25.46 -28.73 -23.18
N GLY A 26 26.17 -29.55 -23.97
CA GLY A 26 26.98 -29.09 -25.10
C GLY A 26 26.15 -28.47 -26.22
N ILE A 27 25.00 -29.06 -26.56
CA ILE A 27 24.06 -28.49 -27.53
C ILE A 27 23.39 -27.23 -26.97
N GLY A 28 23.00 -27.23 -25.69
CA GLY A 28 22.43 -26.07 -25.03
C GLY A 28 23.38 -24.87 -25.00
N TRP A 29 24.67 -25.09 -24.71
CA TRP A 29 25.71 -24.06 -24.76
C TRP A 29 26.02 -23.61 -26.21
N GLY A 30 26.05 -24.54 -27.16
CA GLY A 30 26.27 -24.25 -28.58
C GLY A 30 25.16 -23.35 -29.15
N ILE A 31 23.90 -23.62 -28.82
CA ILE A 31 22.77 -22.76 -29.20
C ILE A 31 22.87 -21.41 -28.49
N TYR A 32 23.09 -21.39 -27.17
CA TYR A 32 23.22 -20.16 -26.38
C TYR A 32 24.32 -19.22 -26.91
N SER A 33 25.46 -19.78 -27.35
CA SER A 33 26.63 -19.03 -27.80
C SER A 33 26.67 -18.72 -29.30
N GLN A 34 26.13 -19.58 -30.19
CA GLN A 34 26.21 -19.37 -31.65
C GLN A 34 24.98 -18.69 -32.26
N THR A 35 23.80 -18.81 -31.65
CA THR A 35 22.56 -18.28 -32.26
C THR A 35 22.22 -16.85 -31.82
N GLY A 36 23.09 -16.19 -31.06
CA GLY A 36 22.81 -14.85 -30.52
C GLY A 36 21.61 -14.82 -29.58
N VAL A 37 21.15 -15.98 -29.07
CA VAL A 37 20.00 -16.08 -28.16
C VAL A 37 20.30 -15.36 -26.84
N ALA A 38 21.55 -15.39 -26.36
CA ALA A 38 21.96 -14.58 -25.20
C ALA A 38 21.76 -13.07 -25.44
N ASP A 39 22.14 -12.58 -26.61
CA ASP A 39 21.98 -11.17 -26.98
C ASP A 39 20.52 -10.80 -27.28
N SER A 40 19.78 -11.74 -27.88
CA SER A 40 18.34 -11.60 -28.13
C SER A 40 17.56 -11.54 -26.81
N ILE A 41 17.90 -12.37 -25.83
CA ILE A 41 17.32 -12.34 -24.48
C ILE A 41 17.65 -11.02 -23.78
N LYS A 42 18.93 -10.59 -23.79
CA LYS A 42 19.34 -9.29 -23.22
C LYS A 42 18.62 -8.12 -23.89
N ASN A 43 18.45 -8.15 -25.20
CA ASN A 43 17.71 -7.12 -25.94
C ASN A 43 16.21 -7.15 -25.63
N VAL A 44 15.59 -8.33 -25.49
CA VAL A 44 14.18 -8.42 -25.07
C VAL A 44 14.00 -7.87 -23.67
N PHE A 45 14.87 -8.22 -22.71
CA PHE A 45 14.83 -7.66 -21.37
C PHE A 45 15.12 -6.15 -21.36
N GLY A 46 16.12 -5.68 -22.12
CA GLY A 46 16.42 -4.26 -22.25
C GLY A 46 15.28 -3.47 -22.88
N ASN A 47 14.63 -4.01 -23.91
CA ASN A 47 13.46 -3.42 -24.56
C ASN A 47 12.24 -3.45 -23.64
N ALA A 48 12.02 -4.53 -22.88
CA ALA A 48 10.95 -4.61 -21.89
C ALA A 48 11.18 -3.64 -20.72
N SER A 49 12.42 -3.50 -20.24
CA SER A 49 12.80 -2.50 -19.25
C SER A 49 12.60 -1.08 -19.77
N SER A 50 13.01 -0.80 -21.01
CA SER A 50 12.78 0.49 -21.68
C SER A 50 11.29 0.79 -21.88
N LEU A 51 10.50 -0.22 -22.29
CA LEU A 51 9.04 -0.12 -22.41
C LEU A 51 8.39 0.13 -21.04
N MET A 52 8.85 -0.53 -19.98
CA MET A 52 8.36 -0.34 -18.62
C MET A 52 8.76 1.03 -18.06
N GLU A 53 9.97 1.52 -18.35
CA GLU A 53 10.40 2.88 -18.02
C GLU A 53 9.59 3.93 -18.78
N THR A 54 9.32 3.69 -20.06
CA THR A 54 8.52 4.55 -20.93
C THR A 54 7.06 4.53 -20.51
N ALA A 55 6.52 3.37 -20.11
CA ALA A 55 5.18 3.24 -19.55
C ALA A 55 5.06 4.00 -18.23
N LYS A 56 6.05 3.91 -17.33
CA LYS A 56 6.14 4.74 -16.12
C LYS A 56 6.18 6.24 -16.42
N LYS A 57 6.86 6.65 -17.50
CA LYS A 57 6.91 8.05 -17.96
C LYS A 57 5.61 8.51 -18.63
N ASN A 58 4.86 7.60 -19.25
CA ASN A 58 3.64 7.90 -20.03
C ASN A 58 2.33 7.71 -19.24
N THR A 59 2.34 7.02 -18.11
CA THR A 59 1.30 7.15 -17.09
C THR A 59 1.57 8.48 -16.38
N GLY A 60 0.85 9.54 -16.75
CA GLY A 60 1.00 10.85 -16.13
C GLY A 60 1.02 10.75 -14.61
N THR A 61 1.80 11.62 -13.96
CA THR A 61 1.92 11.69 -12.49
C THR A 61 0.53 11.67 -11.86
N PHE A 62 0.33 10.84 -10.84
CA PHE A 62 -0.95 10.79 -10.15
C PHE A 62 -1.40 12.18 -9.68
N ASP A 63 -2.57 12.62 -10.14
CA ASP A 63 -3.16 13.90 -9.72
C ASP A 63 -4.09 13.67 -8.53
N MET A 64 -3.75 14.27 -7.38
CA MET A 64 -4.55 14.20 -6.15
C MET A 64 -5.79 15.09 -6.20
N LYS A 65 -5.83 16.11 -7.07
CA LYS A 65 -6.93 17.09 -7.10
C LYS A 65 -8.30 16.44 -7.36
N PRO A 66 -8.48 15.56 -8.37
CA PRO A 66 -9.77 14.89 -8.60
C PRO A 66 -10.26 14.08 -7.41
N VAL A 67 -9.34 13.43 -6.68
CA VAL A 67 -9.67 12.67 -5.46
C VAL A 67 -10.21 13.60 -4.37
N LEU A 68 -9.50 14.69 -4.09
CA LEU A 68 -9.92 15.64 -3.06
C LEU A 68 -11.23 16.35 -3.43
N ASP A 69 -11.42 16.69 -4.69
CA ASP A 69 -12.66 17.32 -5.17
C ASP A 69 -13.83 16.35 -5.04
N ARG A 70 -13.64 15.07 -5.38
CA ARG A 70 -14.67 14.04 -5.22
C ARG A 70 -15.04 13.80 -3.76
N ILE A 71 -14.06 13.70 -2.86
CA ILE A 71 -14.31 13.59 -1.42
C ILE A 71 -15.12 14.80 -0.92
N LYS A 72 -14.76 16.02 -1.36
CA LYS A 72 -15.47 17.23 -0.96
C LYS A 72 -16.91 17.30 -1.47
N GLU A 73 -17.17 16.74 -2.64
CA GLU A 73 -18.51 16.64 -3.21
C GLU A 73 -19.39 15.70 -2.36
N ILE A 74 -18.91 14.49 -2.09
CA ILE A 74 -19.72 13.46 -1.41
C ILE A 74 -19.87 13.70 0.09
N GLN A 75 -18.92 14.39 0.75
CA GLN A 75 -18.90 14.48 2.22
C GLN A 75 -20.17 15.06 2.85
N THR A 76 -20.88 15.92 2.12
CA THR A 76 -22.12 16.56 2.62
C THR A 76 -23.27 15.57 2.76
N GLY A 77 -23.23 14.44 2.04
CA GLY A 77 -24.15 13.33 2.18
C GLY A 77 -23.99 12.53 3.47
N TYR A 78 -22.93 12.79 4.24
CA TYR A 78 -22.58 12.08 5.47
C TYR A 78 -22.57 13.02 6.69
N PRO A 79 -23.73 13.57 7.11
CA PRO A 79 -23.82 14.56 8.19
C PRO A 79 -23.65 13.99 9.61
N GLY A 80 -23.23 12.72 9.76
CA GLY A 80 -23.08 12.02 11.03
C GLY A 80 -24.41 11.79 11.74
N HIS A 81 -24.77 10.52 11.97
CA HIS A 81 -26.05 10.13 12.58
C HIS A 81 -26.15 10.44 14.09
N GLY A 82 -25.92 11.68 14.52
CA GLY A 82 -26.07 12.10 15.92
C GLY A 82 -24.91 11.74 16.86
N TYR A 83 -23.90 10.99 16.38
CA TYR A 83 -22.69 10.66 17.15
C TYR A 83 -21.66 11.80 17.18
N GLY A 84 -21.90 12.86 16.39
CA GLY A 84 -21.05 14.03 16.38
C GLY A 84 -19.63 13.73 15.88
N ILE A 85 -19.50 12.94 14.83
CA ILE A 85 -18.31 12.97 13.98
C ILE A 85 -18.87 12.99 12.57
N ASP A 86 -18.68 14.10 11.89
CA ASP A 86 -19.27 14.42 10.59
C ASP A 86 -18.42 15.46 9.87
N TYR A 87 -18.72 15.70 8.59
CA TYR A 87 -17.98 16.65 7.79
C TYR A 87 -18.00 18.07 8.43
N GLY A 88 -19.10 18.50 9.06
CA GLY A 88 -19.18 19.78 9.78
C GLY A 88 -18.32 19.82 11.04
N ARG A 89 -18.01 18.67 11.64
CA ARG A 89 -17.03 18.50 12.72
C ARG A 89 -15.58 18.37 12.26
N GLY A 90 -15.34 18.49 10.97
CA GLY A 90 -14.02 18.79 10.43
C GLY A 90 -13.36 17.62 9.68
N LEU A 91 -14.03 16.48 9.54
CA LEU A 91 -13.48 15.32 8.85
C LEU A 91 -14.55 14.40 8.24
N ILE A 92 -14.13 13.57 7.29
CA ILE A 92 -14.88 12.42 6.78
C ILE A 92 -13.94 11.20 6.63
N GLN A 93 -14.47 10.00 6.85
CA GLN A 93 -13.72 8.74 6.78
C GLN A 93 -14.33 7.77 5.77
N SER A 94 -13.49 6.94 5.16
CA SER A 94 -13.92 5.94 4.18
C SER A 94 -14.92 4.93 4.74
N GLY A 95 -14.76 4.52 6.01
CA GLY A 95 -15.68 3.60 6.70
C GLY A 95 -17.08 4.18 6.94
N TRP A 96 -17.34 5.44 6.58
CA TRP A 96 -18.68 6.02 6.65
C TRP A 96 -19.42 5.97 5.33
N LEU A 97 -18.71 5.68 4.23
CA LEU A 97 -19.29 5.67 2.90
C LEU A 97 -20.25 4.49 2.75
N THR A 98 -21.36 4.75 2.05
CA THR A 98 -22.42 3.79 1.76
C THR A 98 -23.06 4.15 0.43
N ASN A 99 -24.05 3.36 -0.03
CA ASN A 99 -24.82 3.64 -1.25
C ASN A 99 -23.95 3.66 -2.53
N GLY A 100 -22.84 2.92 -2.55
CA GLY A 100 -21.95 2.79 -3.69
C GLY A 100 -20.80 3.80 -3.73
N ASP A 101 -20.77 4.79 -2.83
CA ASP A 101 -19.63 5.70 -2.71
C ASP A 101 -18.36 4.96 -2.21
N GLU A 102 -18.52 3.85 -1.49
CA GLU A 102 -17.44 2.96 -1.05
C GLU A 102 -16.64 2.36 -2.22
N GLU A 103 -17.26 2.28 -3.41
CA GLU A 103 -16.66 1.77 -4.65
C GLU A 103 -16.31 2.90 -5.64
N ASP A 104 -16.28 4.16 -5.20
CA ASP A 104 -16.03 5.30 -6.07
C ASP A 104 -14.70 5.17 -6.81
N SER A 105 -14.78 5.02 -8.14
CA SER A 105 -13.61 4.78 -8.99
C SER A 105 -12.60 5.93 -9.00
N THR A 106 -12.99 7.16 -8.67
CA THR A 106 -12.07 8.30 -8.59
C THR A 106 -11.24 8.22 -7.32
N ILE A 107 -11.90 7.97 -6.18
CA ILE A 107 -11.23 7.80 -4.89
C ILE A 107 -10.41 6.49 -4.88
N GLY A 108 -10.93 5.43 -5.49
CA GLY A 108 -10.30 4.12 -5.60
C GLY A 108 -8.94 4.13 -6.31
N LYS A 109 -8.62 5.16 -7.10
CA LYS A 109 -7.28 5.34 -7.69
C LYS A 109 -6.17 5.50 -6.65
N LEU A 110 -6.50 5.88 -5.41
CA LEU A 110 -5.56 5.86 -4.30
C LEU A 110 -5.03 4.46 -4.01
N GLY A 111 -5.80 3.40 -4.34
CA GLY A 111 -5.53 2.04 -3.89
C GLY A 111 -5.69 1.87 -2.38
N ALA A 112 -6.39 2.80 -1.72
CA ALA A 112 -6.58 2.81 -0.29
C ALA A 112 -7.65 1.81 0.14
N THR A 113 -7.36 1.09 1.22
CA THR A 113 -8.35 0.30 1.98
C THR A 113 -9.06 1.16 3.02
N MET A 114 -8.37 2.18 3.53
CA MET A 114 -8.91 3.13 4.50
C MET A 114 -8.35 4.53 4.28
N TRP A 115 -9.18 5.55 4.46
CA TRP A 115 -8.76 6.95 4.41
C TRP A 115 -9.56 7.84 5.35
N THR A 116 -8.98 8.98 5.71
CA THR A 116 -9.62 10.06 6.47
C THR A 116 -9.21 11.41 5.89
N PHE A 117 -10.20 12.23 5.57
CA PHE A 117 -9.99 13.57 5.04
C PHE A 117 -10.41 14.60 6.08
N TYR A 118 -9.46 15.44 6.50
CA TYR A 118 -9.73 16.58 7.38
C TYR A 118 -10.05 17.81 6.51
N ASN A 119 -11.30 18.27 6.57
CA ASN A 119 -11.82 19.30 5.66
C ASN A 119 -11.70 20.73 6.24
N GLY A 120 -11.57 20.90 7.56
CA GLY A 120 -11.51 22.21 8.23
C GLY A 120 -12.84 22.96 8.32
N GLU A 121 -13.97 22.28 8.18
CA GLU A 121 -15.29 22.91 8.34
C GLU A 121 -15.64 23.20 9.80
N ASN A 122 -14.93 22.56 10.75
CA ASN A 122 -15.16 22.78 12.17
C ASN A 122 -14.66 24.15 12.65
N LYS A 123 -15.52 25.16 12.58
CA LYS A 123 -15.21 26.52 13.06
C LYS A 123 -15.02 26.61 14.59
N GLY A 124 -15.49 25.61 15.34
CA GLY A 124 -15.35 25.55 16.80
C GLY A 124 -14.07 24.87 17.30
N LYS A 125 -13.27 24.27 16.41
CA LYS A 125 -12.05 23.53 16.77
C LYS A 125 -10.90 23.87 15.82
N PRO A 126 -10.13 24.94 16.09
CA PRO A 126 -9.05 25.40 15.21
C PRO A 126 -7.83 24.47 15.18
N GLY A 127 -7.80 23.41 15.99
CA GLY A 127 -6.70 22.45 16.05
C GLY A 127 -6.78 21.30 15.03
N LEU A 128 -7.90 21.19 14.29
CA LEU A 128 -8.01 20.20 13.22
C LEU A 128 -7.36 20.73 11.94
N GLU A 129 -6.70 19.84 11.21
CA GLU A 129 -6.18 20.17 9.89
C GLU A 129 -7.30 20.48 8.88
N SER A 130 -6.94 21.14 7.78
CA SER A 130 -7.90 21.53 6.73
C SER A 130 -7.31 21.24 5.36
N GLY A 131 -8.06 20.49 4.56
CA GLY A 131 -7.64 20.07 3.23
C GLY A 131 -6.55 18.99 3.22
N VAL A 132 -6.44 18.19 4.29
CA VAL A 132 -5.40 17.17 4.45
C VAL A 132 -6.01 15.78 4.36
N LEU A 133 -5.46 14.94 3.50
CA LEU A 133 -5.90 13.55 3.30
C LEU A 133 -4.88 12.59 3.91
N TYR A 134 -5.40 11.60 4.63
CA TYR A 134 -4.67 10.46 5.16
C TYR A 134 -5.22 9.18 4.55
N TRP A 135 -4.35 8.25 4.15
CA TRP A 135 -4.81 6.95 3.66
C TRP A 135 -3.78 5.84 3.92
N THR A 136 -4.24 4.61 3.89
CA THR A 136 -3.40 3.41 3.95
C THR A 136 -3.92 2.36 2.98
N THR A 137 -3.04 1.46 2.58
CA THR A 137 -3.34 0.28 1.76
C THR A 137 -3.56 -0.97 2.61
N GLU A 138 -3.48 -0.84 3.94
CA GLU A 138 -3.64 -1.93 4.89
C GLU A 138 -5.05 -1.94 5.46
N ASP A 139 -5.63 -3.11 5.63
CA ASP A 139 -6.94 -3.24 6.27
C ASP A 139 -6.78 -3.12 7.80
N LEU A 140 -7.08 -1.93 8.31
CA LEU A 140 -6.96 -1.64 9.73
C LEU A 140 -8.17 -2.15 10.56
N ASP A 141 -9.26 -2.59 9.92
CA ASP A 141 -10.42 -3.13 10.63
C ASP A 141 -10.27 -4.63 10.95
N SER A 142 -9.46 -5.35 10.18
CA SER A 142 -9.17 -6.77 10.43
C SER A 142 -8.04 -7.03 11.41
N VAL A 143 -7.38 -5.98 11.92
CA VAL A 143 -6.27 -6.08 12.87
C VAL A 143 -6.67 -5.65 14.28
N THR A 144 -5.98 -6.19 15.28
CA THR A 144 -6.20 -5.80 16.68
C THR A 144 -5.30 -4.63 17.05
N LEU A 145 -5.90 -3.44 17.21
CA LEU A 145 -5.28 -2.26 17.80
C LEU A 145 -5.80 -2.06 19.22
N LYS A 146 -4.90 -1.73 20.16
CA LYS A 146 -5.25 -1.55 21.57
C LYS A 146 -5.43 -0.08 21.86
N LYS A 147 -6.31 0.24 22.80
CA LYS A 147 -6.43 1.59 23.34
C LYS A 147 -5.16 1.96 24.12
N ASP A 148 -4.65 3.18 23.93
CA ASP A 148 -3.52 3.66 24.74
C ASP A 148 -3.95 3.90 26.20
N ALA A 149 -3.09 3.56 27.15
CA ALA A 149 -3.37 3.73 28.58
C ALA A 149 -3.52 5.22 28.98
N ASN A 150 -2.92 6.13 28.21
CA ASN A 150 -3.04 7.57 28.43
C ASN A 150 -4.26 8.18 27.75
N ASP A 151 -5.03 7.39 26.98
CA ASP A 151 -6.24 7.89 26.36
C ASP A 151 -7.34 8.13 27.41
N LYS A 152 -7.68 9.41 27.59
CA LYS A 152 -8.72 9.88 28.52
C LYS A 152 -10.13 9.76 27.95
N GLY A 153 -10.37 8.74 27.13
CA GLY A 153 -11.69 8.44 26.53
C GLY A 153 -11.91 9.07 25.17
N SER A 154 -10.86 9.52 24.47
CA SER A 154 -10.97 10.01 23.09
C SER A 154 -10.89 8.88 22.06
N GLY A 155 -10.36 7.72 22.44
CA GLY A 155 -10.44 6.48 21.67
C GLY A 155 -9.34 6.28 20.64
N TRP A 156 -8.09 6.67 20.91
CA TRP A 156 -6.96 6.46 20.00
C TRP A 156 -6.08 5.24 20.37
N SER A 157 -5.40 4.68 19.37
CA SER A 157 -4.59 3.46 19.47
C SER A 157 -3.27 3.66 20.22
N LYS A 158 -2.81 2.61 20.92
CA LYS A 158 -1.47 2.50 21.51
C LYS A 158 -0.42 2.23 20.46
N GLU A 159 -0.79 1.59 19.37
CA GLU A 159 0.07 1.31 18.23
C GLU A 159 0.06 2.49 17.26
N THR A 160 1.17 2.76 16.57
CA THR A 160 1.16 3.56 15.34
C THR A 160 0.96 2.66 14.14
N VAL A 161 0.45 3.24 13.05
CA VAL A 161 0.32 2.55 11.77
C VAL A 161 1.03 3.34 10.69
N LEU A 162 1.58 2.62 9.72
CA LEU A 162 2.15 3.21 8.52
C LEU A 162 1.02 3.76 7.65
N SER A 163 1.15 4.99 7.20
CA SER A 163 0.13 5.67 6.39
C SER A 163 0.77 6.70 5.47
N TYR A 164 0.02 7.07 4.44
CA TYR A 164 0.30 8.22 3.62
C TYR A 164 -0.44 9.45 4.16
N ARG A 165 0.14 10.61 3.90
CA ARG A 165 -0.45 11.92 4.12
C ARG A 165 -0.27 12.77 2.88
N TYR A 166 -1.28 13.52 2.50
CA TYR A 166 -1.20 14.55 1.47
C TYR A 166 -1.73 15.88 1.99
N ASP A 167 -0.96 16.93 1.74
CA ASP A 167 -1.36 18.31 1.96
C ASP A 167 -0.92 19.14 0.75
N LYS A 168 -1.76 20.09 0.33
CA LYS A 168 -1.50 20.90 -0.87
C LYS A 168 -0.20 21.71 -0.78
N LYS A 169 0.21 22.10 0.44
CA LYS A 169 1.40 22.93 0.66
C LYS A 169 2.69 22.09 0.64
N ASN A 170 2.67 20.89 1.19
CA ASN A 170 3.86 20.07 1.42
C ASN A 170 3.92 18.81 0.55
N GLY A 171 2.90 18.53 -0.26
CA GLY A 171 2.84 17.35 -1.11
C GLY A 171 2.55 16.07 -0.33
N TYR A 172 3.21 14.99 -0.71
CA TYR A 172 3.03 13.66 -0.13
C TYR A 172 3.98 13.43 1.03
N SER A 173 3.59 12.60 1.99
CA SER A 173 4.45 12.14 3.06
C SER A 173 4.09 10.72 3.46
N VAL A 174 5.10 9.96 3.88
CA VAL A 174 4.90 8.67 4.55
C VAL A 174 5.10 8.92 6.04
N ILE A 175 4.15 8.43 6.85
CA ILE A 175 4.07 8.73 8.28
C ILE A 175 3.78 7.49 9.10
N GLU A 176 4.10 7.57 10.38
CA GLU A 176 3.59 6.66 11.41
C GLU A 176 2.68 7.47 12.33
N ASN A 177 1.42 7.06 12.48
CA ASN A 177 0.48 7.80 13.31
C ASN A 177 -0.50 6.89 14.03
N ARG A 178 -1.15 7.43 15.07
CA ARG A 178 -2.22 6.69 15.77
C ARG A 178 -3.49 6.64 14.91
N VAL A 179 -4.36 5.73 15.31
CA VAL A 179 -5.66 5.44 14.71
C VAL A 179 -6.75 5.75 15.72
N TRP A 180 -7.85 6.36 15.27
CA TRP A 180 -9.10 6.44 16.00
C TRP A 180 -9.80 5.09 15.98
N LEU A 181 -10.07 4.52 17.15
CA LEU A 181 -10.65 3.20 17.32
C LEU A 181 -12.17 3.27 17.35
N ASN A 182 -12.81 2.23 16.80
CA ASN A 182 -14.25 1.99 16.93
C ASN A 182 -15.15 3.20 16.58
N GLN A 183 -14.80 3.92 15.52
CA GLN A 183 -15.59 5.02 14.99
C GLN A 183 -16.89 4.48 14.38
N PRO A 184 -18.07 5.01 14.74
CA PRO A 184 -19.32 4.54 14.20
C PRO A 184 -19.43 4.89 12.71
N GLY A 185 -19.65 3.88 11.87
CA GLY A 185 -19.92 4.00 10.44
C GLY A 185 -21.40 4.17 10.13
N SER A 186 -21.69 4.70 8.93
CA SER A 186 -23.07 4.83 8.42
C SER A 186 -23.67 3.47 8.05
N ASP A 187 -22.84 2.43 7.90
CA ASP A 187 -23.26 1.04 7.67
C ASP A 187 -23.73 0.33 8.96
N GLY A 188 -23.68 1.01 10.11
CA GLY A 188 -24.06 0.49 11.42
C GLY A 188 -22.96 -0.34 12.10
N LYS A 189 -21.76 -0.44 11.52
CA LYS A 189 -20.60 -1.08 12.14
C LYS A 189 -19.63 -0.04 12.67
N ASN A 190 -18.67 -0.51 13.46
CA ASN A 190 -17.57 0.31 13.93
C ASN A 190 -16.35 0.07 13.03
N HIS A 191 -15.70 1.15 12.67
CA HIS A 191 -14.49 1.17 11.84
C HIS A 191 -13.38 1.89 12.58
N ASN A 192 -12.15 1.48 12.34
CA ASN A 192 -10.99 2.29 12.69
C ASN A 192 -10.87 3.47 11.69
N GLY A 193 -10.11 4.49 12.07
CA GLY A 193 -9.96 5.68 11.26
C GLY A 193 -8.61 6.36 11.46
N LEU A 194 -8.04 6.90 10.39
CA LEU A 194 -6.72 7.53 10.47
C LEU A 194 -6.82 8.89 11.18
N ALA A 195 -6.01 9.09 12.21
CA ALA A 195 -5.95 10.37 12.90
C ALA A 195 -5.08 11.38 12.14
N GLN A 196 -5.22 12.67 12.46
CA GLN A 196 -4.32 13.69 11.91
C GLN A 196 -2.92 13.55 12.52
N LEU A 197 -1.88 13.93 11.76
CA LEU A 197 -0.48 13.85 12.19
C LEU A 197 -0.18 14.74 13.41
N PRO A 198 -0.65 16.01 13.48
CA PRO A 198 -0.49 16.84 14.67
C PRO A 198 -1.18 16.23 15.91
N TYR A 199 -0.99 16.90 17.04
CA TYR A 199 -1.72 16.58 18.27
C TYR A 199 -3.24 16.69 18.06
N GLU A 200 -4.02 15.77 18.65
CA GLU A 200 -5.47 15.75 18.53
C GLU A 200 -6.10 15.06 19.77
N TYR A 201 -6.85 15.78 20.61
CA TYR A 201 -7.51 15.24 21.82
C TYR A 201 -6.63 14.35 22.74
N GLY A 202 -5.39 14.76 23.00
CA GLY A 202 -4.48 13.99 23.85
C GLY A 202 -3.66 12.95 23.09
N LYS A 203 -4.04 12.62 21.84
CA LYS A 203 -3.23 11.81 20.93
C LYS A 203 -1.90 12.54 20.66
N PRO A 204 -0.75 11.88 20.88
CA PRO A 204 0.54 12.48 20.58
C PRO A 204 0.71 12.75 19.08
N LYS A 205 1.64 13.63 18.74
CA LYS A 205 2.05 13.88 17.35
C LYS A 205 2.66 12.60 16.76
N GLY A 206 2.31 12.28 15.52
CA GLY A 206 2.95 11.19 14.78
C GLY A 206 4.31 11.54 14.19
N ASN A 207 4.96 10.57 13.57
CA ASN A 207 6.27 10.71 12.95
C ASN A 207 6.14 10.84 11.44
N VAL A 208 6.96 11.72 10.84
CA VAL A 208 7.11 11.77 9.38
C VAL A 208 8.37 11.01 9.02
N LEU A 209 8.23 9.97 8.21
CA LEU A 209 9.35 9.15 7.73
C LEU A 209 10.01 9.79 6.51
N GLY A 210 9.24 10.51 5.69
CA GLY A 210 9.74 11.29 4.57
C GLY A 210 8.65 12.07 3.84
N SER A 211 9.06 13.01 3.01
CA SER A 211 8.19 13.88 2.20
C SER A 211 8.61 13.84 0.73
N TYR A 212 7.62 13.86 -0.16
CA TYR A 212 7.77 13.52 -1.57
C TYR A 212 6.94 14.44 -2.45
N SER A 213 7.42 14.68 -3.67
CA SER A 213 6.74 15.57 -4.60
C SER A 213 5.67 14.83 -5.41
N THR A 214 5.84 13.53 -5.60
CA THR A 214 4.92 12.68 -6.36
C THR A 214 4.37 11.54 -5.52
N TYR A 215 3.24 10.96 -5.95
CA TYR A 215 2.67 9.81 -5.26
C TYR A 215 3.55 8.57 -5.44
N GLU A 216 4.16 8.41 -6.61
CA GLU A 216 5.00 7.28 -6.95
C GLU A 216 6.23 7.20 -6.04
N GLU A 217 6.88 8.33 -5.78
CA GLU A 217 7.99 8.43 -4.81
C GLU A 217 7.53 8.04 -3.40
N ALA A 218 6.35 8.51 -2.99
CA ALA A 218 5.77 8.16 -1.69
C ALA A 218 5.44 6.66 -1.60
N GLN A 219 4.97 6.04 -2.68
CA GLN A 219 4.70 4.60 -2.73
C GLN A 219 5.98 3.76 -2.61
N GLU A 220 7.05 4.17 -3.29
CA GLU A 220 8.36 3.52 -3.16
C GLU A 220 8.89 3.65 -1.72
N ALA A 221 8.77 4.83 -1.12
CA ALA A 221 9.14 5.07 0.26
C ALA A 221 8.32 4.26 1.26
N TYR A 222 7.01 4.14 1.07
CA TYR A 222 6.13 3.33 1.92
C TYR A 222 6.53 1.86 1.86
N LYS A 223 6.78 1.33 0.65
CA LYS A 223 7.28 -0.05 0.47
C LYS A 223 8.61 -0.26 1.18
N LYS A 224 9.51 0.73 1.09
CA LYS A 224 10.80 0.68 1.77
C LYS A 224 10.61 0.68 3.30
N ALA A 225 9.81 1.59 3.85
CA ALA A 225 9.52 1.64 5.28
C ALA A 225 8.95 0.30 5.76
N LYS A 226 7.94 -0.23 5.08
CA LYS A 226 7.38 -1.56 5.39
C LYS A 226 8.44 -2.66 5.37
N ALA A 227 9.35 -2.66 4.40
CA ALA A 227 10.45 -3.62 4.33
C ALA A 227 11.47 -3.46 5.47
N ASP A 228 11.81 -2.22 5.83
CA ASP A 228 12.70 -1.91 6.95
C ASP A 228 12.09 -2.37 8.30
N HIS A 229 10.75 -2.41 8.38
CA HIS A 229 10.00 -2.97 9.51
C HIS A 229 9.64 -4.45 9.34
N GLU A 230 10.44 -5.23 8.61
CA GLU A 230 10.22 -6.69 8.43
C GLU A 230 8.83 -7.06 7.87
N GLY A 231 8.24 -6.16 7.06
CA GLY A 231 6.90 -6.33 6.50
C GLY A 231 5.77 -5.82 7.39
N GLN A 232 6.06 -5.36 8.62
CA GLN A 232 5.08 -4.83 9.55
C GLN A 232 4.66 -3.41 9.18
N TYR A 233 3.42 -3.07 9.51
CA TYR A 233 2.79 -1.76 9.28
C TYR A 233 2.08 -1.22 10.53
N ILE A 234 2.25 -1.92 11.66
CA ILE A 234 1.73 -1.58 12.98
C ILE A 234 2.92 -1.67 13.95
N TYR A 235 3.14 -0.63 14.75
CA TYR A 235 4.32 -0.48 15.61
C TYR A 235 3.97 -0.09 17.05
#